data_AF-A0A522Z5K9-F1
#
_entry.id   AF-A0A522Z5K9-F1
#
_cell.length_a   1.000
_cell.length_b   1.000
_cell.length_c   1.000
_cell.angle_alpha   90.00
_cell.angle_beta   90.00
_cell.angle_gamma   90.00
#
_symmetry.space_group_name_H-M   'P 1'
#
loop_
_entity.id
_entity.type
_entity.pdbx_description
1 polymer ?
#
loop_
_entity_poly.entity_id
_entity_poly.type
_entity_poly.pdbx_seq_one_letter_code
_entity_poly.pdbx_strand_id
1 'polypeptide(L)'
;MRSLAPLLTVFLGLAPARAAVGTAVESTFLFEPAEFASKGAEGLAQQDSVFVRPAPPSSEPDETLDLSAAFNKNWDADAFPTGEGPAMVGTQFDAKGDAYLSVTLPHAQVATYYKYEAGMSAAWQVGNEVYEMWLDVSIFRARTSNFVMVKRRSDGRTVYKRRIKEILLRTYPKGQTVSIGGREYKVFFSFSLIPGDPARTDVNNYTLALVTNVGSGGDLDYRTYLIPFRDLQGSGTVSYTLYGGERIRLRARTDPPELDVFVP
;
A
#
# COMPACT_ATOMS: atom_id res chain seq x y z
N MET A 1 -19.74 -37.16 -66.60
CA MET A 1 -19.13 -36.08 -67.38
C MET A 1 -18.30 -35.22 -66.44
N ARG A 2 -17.01 -35.07 -66.80
CA ARG A 2 -15.99 -34.08 -66.41
C ARG A 2 -16.30 -33.05 -65.29
N SER A 3 -15.42 -32.99 -64.28
CA SER A 3 -14.49 -31.85 -64.14
C SER A 3 -13.33 -32.21 -63.20
N LEU A 4 -12.13 -31.75 -63.57
CA LEU A 4 -10.81 -31.97 -62.97
C LEU A 4 -10.22 -30.59 -62.58
N ALA A 5 -9.29 -30.62 -61.62
CA ALA A 5 -8.24 -29.63 -61.28
C ALA A 5 -8.46 -28.78 -60.00
N PRO A 6 -7.39 -28.32 -59.31
CA PRO A 6 -6.10 -29.00 -59.08
C PRO A 6 -5.59 -28.95 -57.62
N LEU A 7 -4.62 -29.84 -57.35
CA LEU A 7 -3.65 -29.78 -56.25
C LEU A 7 -2.93 -28.42 -56.22
N LEU A 8 -2.71 -27.88 -55.02
CA LEU A 8 -1.57 -27.01 -54.74
C LEU A 8 -0.74 -27.62 -53.60
N THR A 9 0.42 -28.14 -53.96
CA THR A 9 1.51 -28.53 -53.07
C THR A 9 2.53 -27.41 -53.12
N VAL A 10 2.88 -26.82 -51.96
CA VAL A 10 4.14 -26.06 -51.83
C VAL A 10 4.92 -26.62 -50.65
N PHE A 11 6.17 -26.91 -50.97
CA PHE A 11 7.19 -27.60 -50.21
C PHE A 11 7.86 -26.72 -49.14
N LEU A 12 8.26 -27.40 -48.07
CA LEU A 12 9.51 -27.29 -47.29
C LEU A 12 10.17 -25.92 -47.03
N GLY A 13 10.31 -25.65 -45.73
CA GLY A 13 11.44 -24.93 -45.14
C GLY A 13 11.90 -25.60 -43.84
N LEU A 14 12.58 -26.75 -43.94
CA LEU A 14 13.58 -27.20 -42.95
C LEU A 14 14.80 -26.29 -43.13
N ALA A 15 15.55 -25.84 -42.13
CA ALA A 15 16.40 -26.66 -41.26
C ALA A 15 17.08 -25.78 -40.17
N PRO A 16 17.88 -26.36 -39.25
CA PRO A 16 18.05 -25.92 -37.87
C PRO A 16 19.42 -25.29 -37.56
N ALA A 17 19.57 -24.66 -36.39
CA ALA A 17 20.85 -24.43 -35.72
C ALA A 17 20.63 -24.35 -34.21
N ARG A 18 20.93 -25.43 -33.48
CA ARG A 18 22.18 -25.68 -32.71
C ARG A 18 22.39 -24.74 -31.52
N ALA A 19 22.07 -25.31 -30.36
CA ALA A 19 22.82 -25.35 -29.10
C ALA A 19 23.73 -24.17 -28.73
N ALA A 20 23.43 -23.57 -27.58
CA ALA A 20 24.45 -23.17 -26.62
C ALA A 20 24.10 -23.75 -25.24
N VAL A 21 24.95 -24.65 -24.77
CA VAL A 21 25.08 -25.04 -23.37
C VAL A 21 25.71 -23.87 -22.62
N GLY A 22 25.18 -23.55 -21.44
CA GLY A 22 25.77 -22.52 -20.57
C GLY A 22 25.21 -22.59 -19.15
N THR A 23 25.93 -23.35 -18.32
CA THR A 23 26.19 -23.11 -16.89
C THR A 23 25.03 -22.77 -15.94
N ALA A 24 24.83 -23.66 -14.97
CA ALA A 24 24.14 -23.40 -13.72
C ALA A 24 24.72 -22.16 -13.02
N VAL A 25 23.83 -21.29 -12.52
CA VAL A 25 24.10 -20.39 -11.40
C VAL A 25 22.86 -20.45 -10.51
N GLU A 26 23.02 -21.02 -9.32
CA GLU A 26 22.11 -20.83 -8.20
C GLU A 26 21.92 -19.32 -7.96
N SER A 27 20.71 -18.82 -8.13
CA SER A 27 20.38 -17.45 -7.73
C SER A 27 19.56 -17.52 -6.45
N THR A 28 20.28 -17.52 -5.33
CA THR A 28 19.76 -17.08 -4.04
C THR A 28 19.35 -15.62 -4.18
N PHE A 29 18.06 -15.36 -4.42
CA PHE A 29 17.53 -13.99 -4.36
C PHE A 29 17.40 -13.60 -2.89
N LEU A 30 18.45 -12.95 -2.39
CA LEU A 30 18.36 -12.07 -1.24
C LEU A 30 17.44 -10.90 -1.62
N PHE A 31 16.47 -10.62 -0.76
CA PHE A 31 15.67 -9.42 -0.80
C PHE A 31 16.59 -8.19 -0.72
N GLU A 32 16.63 -7.39 -1.78
CA GLU A 32 16.97 -5.97 -1.66
C GLU A 32 15.68 -5.17 -1.89
N PRO A 33 15.13 -4.47 -0.86
CA PRO A 33 14.14 -3.44 -1.10
C PRO A 33 14.79 -2.32 -1.93
N ALA A 34 14.05 -1.83 -2.92
CA ALA A 34 14.50 -0.79 -3.83
C ALA A 34 14.99 0.45 -3.06
N GLU A 35 16.31 0.69 -3.11
CA GLU A 35 16.90 1.98 -2.77
C GLU A 35 16.48 3.01 -3.83
N PHE A 36 15.73 4.02 -3.39
CA PHE A 36 15.63 5.28 -4.13
C PHE A 36 16.74 6.22 -3.62
N ALA A 37 17.61 6.59 -4.56
CA ALA A 37 18.67 7.60 -4.51
C ALA A 37 20.03 7.17 -3.91
N SER A 38 20.85 6.59 -4.79
CA SER A 38 22.30 6.58 -4.71
C SER A 38 22.87 8.01 -4.77
N LYS A 39 23.16 8.60 -3.60
CA LYS A 39 24.21 9.61 -3.35
C LYS A 39 24.14 10.08 -1.89
N GLY A 40 24.75 9.30 -0.99
CA GLY A 40 24.91 9.67 0.41
C GLY A 40 25.84 8.75 1.22
N ALA A 41 26.24 7.60 0.66
CA ALA A 41 26.89 6.51 1.39
C ALA A 41 28.42 6.65 1.61
N GLU A 42 28.99 7.86 1.61
CA GLU A 42 30.44 8.05 1.85
C GLU A 42 30.79 9.03 2.99
N GLY A 43 29.83 9.42 3.85
CA GLY A 43 30.05 10.49 4.82
C GLY A 43 29.89 10.19 6.32
N LEU A 44 29.54 8.97 6.76
CA LEU A 44 29.16 8.72 8.17
C LEU A 44 29.93 7.57 8.84
N ALA A 45 31.15 7.31 8.40
CA ALA A 45 32.13 6.66 9.26
C ALA A 45 32.71 7.71 10.21
N GLN A 46 32.52 7.51 11.52
CA GLN A 46 32.99 8.30 12.67
C GLN A 46 31.97 9.29 13.25
N GLN A 47 31.27 8.85 14.31
CA GLN A 47 31.02 9.70 15.47
C GLN A 47 30.82 8.86 16.73
N ASP A 48 31.42 9.35 17.81
CA ASP A 48 31.72 8.66 19.06
C ASP A 48 30.51 8.08 19.79
N SER A 49 30.71 6.91 20.38
CA SER A 49 29.75 6.24 21.27
C SER A 49 29.63 7.00 22.60
N VAL A 50 28.67 7.93 22.66
CA VAL A 50 28.23 8.53 23.92
C VAL A 50 27.34 7.53 24.67
N PHE A 51 27.84 6.98 25.77
CA PHE A 51 27.03 6.23 26.72
C PHE A 51 26.05 7.18 27.44
N VAL A 52 24.83 7.28 26.92
CA VAL A 52 23.72 7.95 27.60
C VAL A 52 23.08 6.94 28.55
N ARG A 53 23.04 7.26 29.85
CA ARG A 53 22.27 6.48 30.83
C ARG A 53 20.79 6.53 30.45
N PRO A 54 20.07 5.38 30.44
CA PRO A 54 18.63 5.40 30.20
C PRO A 54 17.94 6.25 31.27
N ALA A 55 17.14 7.23 30.86
CA ALA A 55 16.16 7.82 31.76
C ALA A 55 15.22 6.71 32.27
N PRO A 56 14.78 6.75 33.53
CA PRO A 56 13.81 5.79 34.02
C PRO A 56 12.57 5.83 33.12
N PRO A 57 12.00 4.68 32.74
CA PRO A 57 10.83 4.66 31.88
C PRO A 57 9.71 5.45 32.57
N SER A 58 9.27 6.56 31.96
CA SER A 58 8.05 7.25 32.39
C SER A 58 6.92 6.24 32.49
N SER A 59 6.22 6.22 33.62
CA SER A 59 5.05 5.36 33.85
C SER A 59 3.79 5.87 33.15
N GLU A 60 3.75 7.15 32.81
CA GLU A 60 2.63 7.79 32.11
C GLU A 60 2.96 7.98 30.62
N PRO A 61 2.02 7.66 29.71
CA PRO A 61 2.18 7.92 28.29
C PRO A 61 2.09 9.42 28.00
N ASP A 62 2.87 9.87 27.01
CA ASP A 62 2.82 11.25 26.52
C ASP A 62 1.54 11.51 25.71
N GLU A 63 1.04 10.46 25.03
CA GLU A 63 -0.22 10.50 24.29
C GLU A 63 -0.91 9.12 24.35
N THR A 64 -2.24 9.09 24.45
CA THR A 64 -3.05 7.85 24.33
C THR A 64 -4.01 8.03 23.15
N LEU A 65 -3.94 7.14 22.18
CA LEU A 65 -4.77 7.15 20.98
C LEU A 65 -5.88 6.12 21.10
N ASP A 66 -7.12 6.56 20.86
CA ASP A 66 -8.22 5.65 20.57
C ASP A 66 -8.12 5.16 19.12
N LEU A 67 -7.63 3.92 18.93
CA LEU A 67 -7.48 3.33 17.60
C LEU A 67 -8.82 2.91 17.00
N SER A 68 -9.89 2.80 17.79
CA SER A 68 -11.23 2.55 17.25
C SER A 68 -11.68 3.70 16.35
N ALA A 69 -11.31 4.94 16.73
CA ALA A 69 -11.56 6.12 15.93
C ALA A 69 -10.63 6.23 14.70
N ALA A 70 -9.49 5.53 14.68
CA ALA A 70 -8.57 5.50 13.53
C ALA A 70 -8.84 4.32 12.59
N PHE A 71 -9.64 3.36 13.03
CA PHE A 71 -9.89 2.12 12.32
C PHE A 71 -10.55 2.38 10.97
N ASN A 72 -9.92 1.88 9.89
CA ASN A 72 -10.47 1.92 8.54
C ASN A 72 -10.81 3.31 7.98
N LYS A 73 -10.38 4.40 8.64
CA LYS A 73 -10.58 5.78 8.16
C LYS A 73 -9.98 6.04 6.78
N ASN A 74 -9.00 5.23 6.40
CA ASN A 74 -8.34 5.27 5.12
C ASN A 74 -9.24 4.88 3.94
N TRP A 75 -10.39 4.22 4.18
CA TRP A 75 -11.34 3.84 3.13
C TRP A 75 -12.09 5.04 2.53
N ASP A 76 -12.21 6.13 3.29
CA ASP A 76 -13.06 7.28 2.96
C ASP A 76 -12.26 8.49 2.44
N ALA A 77 -11.21 8.24 1.66
CA ALA A 77 -10.28 9.27 1.20
C ALA A 77 -10.84 10.09 0.02
N ASP A 78 -11.50 9.43 -0.92
CA ASP A 78 -12.13 10.01 -2.10
C ASP A 78 -13.43 9.26 -2.41
N ALA A 79 -14.21 9.73 -3.39
CA ALA A 79 -15.45 9.08 -3.75
C ALA A 79 -15.81 9.27 -5.22
N PHE A 80 -16.65 8.38 -5.74
CA PHE A 80 -17.35 8.55 -7.00
C PHE A 80 -18.85 8.27 -6.86
N PRO A 81 -19.71 8.97 -7.61
CA PRO A 81 -21.15 8.76 -7.52
C PRO A 81 -21.55 7.44 -8.17
N THR A 82 -22.47 6.72 -7.51
CA THR A 82 -23.20 5.59 -8.09
C THR A 82 -24.71 5.84 -8.01
N GLY A 83 -25.52 4.93 -8.56
CA GLY A 83 -26.98 5.01 -8.51
C GLY A 83 -27.57 4.86 -7.10
N GLU A 84 -26.86 4.22 -6.17
CA GLU A 84 -27.32 3.94 -4.80
C GLU A 84 -26.64 4.81 -3.73
N GLY A 85 -25.67 5.63 -4.12
CA GLY A 85 -24.88 6.46 -3.21
C GLY A 85 -23.43 6.60 -3.68
N PRO A 86 -22.58 7.35 -2.96
CA PRO A 86 -21.16 7.41 -3.26
C PRO A 86 -20.48 6.07 -2.95
N ALA A 87 -19.66 5.57 -3.86
CA ALA A 87 -18.66 4.57 -3.55
C ALA A 87 -17.38 5.26 -3.08
N MET A 88 -16.83 4.82 -1.96
CA MET A 88 -15.65 5.41 -1.34
C MET A 88 -14.39 4.73 -1.86
N VAL A 89 -13.32 5.51 -1.99
CA VAL A 89 -12.02 5.07 -2.51
C VAL A 89 -10.92 5.52 -1.56
N GLY A 90 -9.96 4.65 -1.31
CA GLY A 90 -8.87 4.91 -0.38
C GLY A 90 -7.64 4.06 -0.62
N THR A 91 -6.72 4.08 0.35
CA THR A 91 -5.52 3.24 0.32
C THR A 91 -5.35 2.50 1.63
N GLN A 92 -5.11 1.20 1.55
CA GLN A 92 -4.82 0.31 2.66
C GLN A 92 -3.36 -0.16 2.57
N PHE A 93 -2.65 -0.21 3.69
CA PHE A 93 -1.31 -0.80 3.76
C PHE A 93 -1.40 -2.15 4.47
N ASP A 94 -0.80 -3.20 3.91
CA ASP A 94 -0.73 -4.50 4.58
C ASP A 94 0.48 -4.56 5.55
N ALA A 95 0.60 -5.68 6.28
CA ALA A 95 1.71 -5.90 7.21
C ALA A 95 3.10 -5.99 6.54
N LYS A 96 3.15 -6.20 5.23
CA LYS A 96 4.39 -6.26 4.44
C LYS A 96 4.76 -4.90 3.84
N GLY A 97 3.82 -3.95 3.85
CA GLY A 97 3.97 -2.61 3.29
C GLY A 97 3.52 -2.46 1.86
N ASP A 98 2.86 -3.47 1.30
CA ASP A 98 2.18 -3.33 0.03
C ASP A 98 0.97 -2.40 0.21
N ALA A 99 0.83 -1.44 -0.70
CA ALA A 99 -0.31 -0.55 -0.78
C ALA A 99 -1.39 -1.13 -1.70
N TYR A 100 -2.63 -1.11 -1.24
CA TYR A 100 -3.80 -1.57 -1.96
C TYR A 100 -4.79 -0.43 -2.11
N LEU A 101 -5.47 -0.37 -3.25
CA LEU A 101 -6.67 0.43 -3.42
C LEU A 101 -7.80 -0.21 -2.61
N SER A 102 -8.43 0.55 -1.72
CA SER A 102 -9.65 0.14 -1.04
C SER A 102 -10.87 0.77 -1.74
N VAL A 103 -11.88 -0.03 -2.05
CA VAL A 103 -13.16 0.43 -2.61
C VAL A 103 -14.30 -0.04 -1.71
N THR A 104 -15.05 0.90 -1.14
CA THR A 104 -16.25 0.61 -0.35
C THR A 104 -17.48 1.01 -1.15
N LEU A 105 -18.23 0.01 -1.61
CA LEU A 105 -19.48 0.26 -2.34
C LEU A 105 -20.56 0.79 -1.39
N PRO A 106 -21.60 1.46 -1.90
CA PRO A 106 -22.75 1.84 -1.09
C PRO A 106 -23.30 0.63 -0.33
N HIS A 107 -23.65 0.84 0.93
CA HIS A 107 -24.19 -0.20 1.84
C HIS A 107 -23.20 -1.34 2.19
N ALA A 108 -22.00 -1.37 1.64
CA ALA A 108 -20.97 -2.32 2.06
C ALA A 108 -20.43 -1.96 3.45
N GLN A 109 -20.31 -2.96 4.33
CA GLN A 109 -19.72 -2.78 5.66
C GLN A 109 -18.19 -2.82 5.65
N VAL A 110 -17.60 -3.40 4.60
CA VAL A 110 -16.16 -3.63 4.48
C VAL A 110 -15.72 -3.26 3.07
N ALA A 111 -14.54 -2.65 2.95
CA ALA A 111 -13.92 -2.36 1.66
C ALA A 111 -13.47 -3.63 0.94
N THR A 112 -13.47 -3.58 -0.39
CA THR A 112 -12.78 -4.55 -1.25
C THR A 112 -11.40 -4.00 -1.63
N TYR A 113 -10.38 -4.85 -1.68
CA TYR A 113 -8.99 -4.42 -1.84
C TYR A 113 -8.38 -4.93 -3.15
N TYR A 114 -7.70 -4.04 -3.87
CA TYR A 114 -7.04 -4.36 -5.13
C TYR A 114 -5.61 -3.86 -5.08
N LYS A 115 -4.64 -4.74 -5.38
CA LYS A 115 -3.24 -4.35 -5.37
C LYS A 115 -2.95 -3.40 -6.54
N TYR A 116 -2.16 -2.36 -6.30
CA TYR A 116 -1.76 -1.42 -7.36
C TYR A 116 -0.75 -2.07 -8.32
N GLU A 117 -1.22 -2.98 -9.18
CA GLU A 117 -0.39 -3.72 -10.14
C GLU A 117 -0.85 -3.48 -11.59
N ALA A 118 0.08 -3.60 -12.53
CA ALA A 118 -0.22 -3.46 -13.95
C ALA A 118 -1.24 -4.52 -14.39
N GLY A 119 -2.25 -4.10 -15.15
CA GLY A 119 -3.33 -4.99 -15.58
C GLY A 119 -4.41 -5.24 -14.51
N MET A 120 -4.36 -4.55 -13.38
CA MET A 120 -5.46 -4.57 -12.40
C MET A 120 -6.78 -4.17 -13.08
N SER A 121 -7.75 -5.08 -13.01
CA SER A 121 -9.12 -4.87 -13.48
C SER A 121 -10.09 -5.42 -12.45
N ALA A 122 -11.20 -4.71 -12.23
CA ALA A 122 -12.24 -5.18 -11.34
C ALA A 122 -13.60 -4.73 -11.85
N ALA A 123 -14.63 -5.48 -11.51
CA ALA A 123 -16.00 -5.11 -11.84
C ALA A 123 -16.92 -5.35 -10.66
N TRP A 124 -17.85 -4.43 -10.44
CA TRP A 124 -18.85 -4.52 -9.39
C TRP A 124 -20.20 -4.08 -9.92
N GLN A 125 -21.25 -4.73 -9.42
CA GLN A 125 -22.63 -4.34 -9.65
C GLN A 125 -23.14 -3.54 -8.45
N VAL A 126 -23.73 -2.38 -8.70
CA VAL A 126 -24.40 -1.56 -7.69
C VAL A 126 -25.79 -1.22 -8.24
N GLY A 127 -26.82 -1.77 -7.59
CA GLY A 127 -28.18 -1.81 -8.13
C GLY A 127 -28.23 -2.48 -9.51
N ASN A 128 -28.76 -1.72 -10.49
CA ASN A 128 -28.91 -2.17 -11.88
C ASN A 128 -27.73 -1.77 -12.79
N GLU A 129 -26.66 -1.21 -12.24
CA GLU A 129 -25.52 -0.72 -13.01
C GLU A 129 -24.25 -1.51 -12.70
N VAL A 130 -23.45 -1.79 -13.73
CA VAL A 130 -22.14 -2.44 -13.61
C VAL A 130 -21.06 -1.39 -13.81
N TYR A 131 -20.12 -1.33 -12.88
CA TYR A 131 -18.97 -0.46 -12.93
C TYR A 131 -17.72 -1.30 -13.14
N GLU A 132 -16.86 -0.85 -14.04
CA GLU A 132 -15.62 -1.53 -14.38
C GLU A 132 -14.44 -0.60 -14.10
N MET A 133 -13.51 -1.08 -13.29
CA MET A 133 -12.28 -0.41 -12.90
C MET A 133 -11.09 -0.99 -13.64
N TRP A 134 -10.17 -0.11 -14.02
CA TRP A 134 -8.92 -0.45 -14.68
C TRP A 134 -7.80 0.44 -14.17
N LEU A 135 -6.62 -0.15 -14.03
CA LEU A 135 -5.38 0.62 -13.88
C LEU A 135 -4.75 0.89 -15.25
N ASP A 136 -4.72 2.16 -15.64
CA ASP A 136 -4.01 2.59 -16.84
C ASP A 136 -2.52 2.81 -16.48
N VAL A 137 -1.71 1.78 -16.75
CA VAL A 137 -0.26 1.80 -16.59
C VAL A 137 0.38 1.92 -17.97
N SER A 138 0.82 3.13 -18.33
CA SER A 138 1.59 3.33 -19.55
C SER A 138 3.06 2.99 -19.28
N ILE A 139 3.58 1.92 -19.91
CA ILE A 139 4.99 1.49 -19.80
C ILE A 139 5.99 2.59 -20.23
N PHE A 140 5.61 3.50 -21.13
CA PHE A 140 6.43 4.64 -21.54
C PHE A 140 6.39 5.83 -20.55
N ARG A 141 5.43 5.83 -19.61
CA ARG A 141 5.25 6.87 -18.56
C ARG A 141 5.32 6.29 -17.14
N ALA A 142 5.82 5.06 -17.01
CA ALA A 142 5.66 4.14 -15.88
C ALA A 142 6.17 4.61 -14.51
N ARG A 143 6.76 5.81 -14.42
CA ARG A 143 7.29 6.32 -13.15
C ARG A 143 6.44 7.42 -12.51
N THR A 144 5.44 8.00 -13.19
CA THR A 144 4.76 9.21 -12.66
C THR A 144 3.28 9.38 -13.02
N SER A 145 2.63 8.50 -13.78
CA SER A 145 1.25 8.73 -14.25
C SER A 145 0.39 7.47 -14.36
N ASN A 146 0.24 6.74 -13.24
CA ASN A 146 -0.70 5.63 -13.12
C ASN A 146 -2.07 6.17 -12.65
N PHE A 147 -3.12 5.89 -13.42
CA PHE A 147 -4.49 6.31 -13.09
C PHE A 147 -5.35 5.11 -12.72
N VAL A 148 -6.15 5.28 -11.68
CA VAL A 148 -7.35 4.45 -11.44
C VAL A 148 -8.49 5.09 -12.21
N MET A 149 -9.13 4.32 -13.08
CA MET A 149 -10.33 4.75 -13.82
C MET A 149 -11.48 3.81 -13.55
N VAL A 150 -12.67 4.35 -13.29
CA VAL A 150 -13.93 3.59 -13.19
C VAL A 150 -14.87 4.08 -14.26
N LYS A 151 -15.44 3.13 -15.02
CA LYS A 151 -16.44 3.39 -16.06
C LYS A 151 -17.75 2.71 -15.71
N ARG A 152 -18.87 3.33 -16.08
CA ARG A 152 -20.15 2.62 -16.16
C ARG A 152 -20.20 1.78 -17.42
N ARG A 153 -20.70 0.56 -17.30
CA ARG A 153 -20.76 -0.38 -18.41
C ARG A 153 -21.91 -0.05 -19.36
N SER A 154 -23.03 0.49 -18.84
CA SER A 154 -24.21 0.80 -19.64
C SER A 154 -23.95 1.84 -20.75
N ASP A 155 -23.15 2.87 -20.46
CA ASP A 155 -22.88 3.99 -21.35
C ASP A 155 -21.39 4.21 -21.67
N GLY A 156 -20.49 3.41 -21.07
CA GLY A 156 -19.04 3.55 -21.21
C GLY A 156 -18.45 4.80 -20.55
N ARG A 157 -19.26 5.59 -19.83
CA ARG A 157 -18.85 6.88 -19.28
C ARG A 157 -17.87 6.67 -18.13
N THR A 158 -16.76 7.39 -18.15
CA THR A 158 -15.83 7.44 -17.01
C THR A 158 -16.45 8.26 -15.88
N VAL A 159 -16.69 7.62 -14.74
CA VAL A 159 -17.26 8.23 -13.53
C VAL A 159 -16.22 8.57 -12.48
N TYR A 160 -15.04 7.94 -12.58
CA TYR A 160 -13.90 8.22 -11.72
C TYR A 160 -12.61 8.15 -12.52
N LYS A 161 -11.71 9.11 -12.32
CA LYS A 161 -10.36 9.11 -12.87
C LYS A 161 -9.45 9.88 -11.94
N ARG A 162 -8.51 9.18 -11.29
CA ARG A 162 -7.53 9.78 -10.37
C ARG A 162 -6.16 9.15 -10.52
N ARG A 163 -5.12 9.94 -10.30
CA ARG A 163 -3.76 9.39 -10.19
C ARG A 163 -3.62 8.65 -8.87
N ILE A 164 -2.88 7.55 -8.82
CA ILE A 164 -2.60 6.85 -7.55
C ILE A 164 -2.02 7.83 -6.51
N LYS A 165 -1.09 8.71 -6.92
CA LYS A 165 -0.53 9.76 -6.05
C LYS A 165 -1.61 10.68 -5.44
N GLU A 166 -2.66 11.01 -6.20
CA GLU A 166 -3.75 11.86 -5.70
C GLU A 166 -4.62 11.12 -4.68
N ILE A 167 -4.82 9.80 -4.85
CA ILE A 167 -5.54 8.96 -3.88
C ILE A 167 -4.74 8.90 -2.58
N LEU A 168 -3.44 8.58 -2.66
CA LEU A 168 -2.54 8.58 -1.50
C LEU A 168 -2.54 9.91 -0.75
N LEU A 169 -2.48 11.02 -1.50
CA LEU A 169 -2.56 12.39 -0.97
C LEU A 169 -3.84 12.68 -0.19
N ARG A 170 -4.96 12.13 -0.65
CA ARG A 170 -6.27 12.28 0.01
C ARG A 170 -6.42 11.32 1.19
N THR A 171 -5.75 10.17 1.16
CA THR A 171 -5.73 9.22 2.26
C THR A 171 -4.89 9.74 3.43
N TYR A 172 -3.73 10.35 3.17
CA TYR A 172 -2.83 10.86 4.20
C TYR A 172 -3.52 11.67 5.33
N PRO A 173 -4.32 12.71 5.05
CA PRO A 173 -4.98 13.51 6.11
C PRO A 173 -6.07 12.75 6.88
N LYS A 174 -6.45 11.53 6.49
CA LYS A 174 -7.45 10.71 7.21
C LYS A 174 -6.88 9.99 8.43
N GLY A 175 -5.55 9.83 8.49
CA GLY A 175 -4.88 9.22 9.64
C GLY A 175 -4.97 10.11 10.87
N GLN A 176 -4.90 9.49 12.05
CA GLN A 176 -4.83 10.22 13.31
C GLN A 176 -3.46 10.86 13.48
N THR A 177 -3.42 12.15 13.81
CA THR A 177 -2.18 12.89 13.97
C THR A 177 -1.54 12.60 15.31
N VAL A 178 -0.24 12.31 15.32
CA VAL A 178 0.62 12.18 16.50
C VAL A 178 1.91 12.96 16.27
N SER A 179 2.42 13.62 17.30
CA SER A 179 3.70 14.34 17.22
C SER A 179 4.79 13.58 17.97
N ILE A 180 5.86 13.22 17.26
CA ILE A 180 6.99 12.45 17.81
C ILE A 180 8.27 13.20 17.45
N GLY A 181 9.09 13.57 18.44
CA GLY A 181 10.34 14.29 18.18
C GLY A 181 10.17 15.63 17.44
N GLY A 182 8.99 16.27 17.55
CA GLY A 182 8.67 17.50 16.81
C GLY A 182 8.22 17.28 15.36
N ARG A 183 8.03 16.03 14.94
CA ARG A 183 7.55 15.65 13.61
C ARG A 183 6.14 15.09 13.67
N GLU A 184 5.34 15.43 12.66
CA GLU A 184 3.98 14.91 12.51
C GLU A 184 4.01 13.52 11.86
N TYR A 185 3.31 12.58 12.48
CA TYR A 185 3.01 11.26 11.94
C TYR A 185 1.48 11.08 11.84
N LYS A 186 1.05 10.44 10.77
CA LYS A 186 -0.33 9.96 10.58
C LYS A 186 -0.39 8.48 10.90
N VAL A 187 -1.23 8.14 11.87
CA VAL A 187 -1.47 6.79 12.33
C VAL A 187 -2.70 6.23 11.63
N PHE A 188 -2.52 5.09 10.97
CA PHE A 188 -3.60 4.29 10.39
C PHE A 188 -3.64 2.93 11.07
N PHE A 189 -4.83 2.46 11.39
CA PHE A 189 -5.03 1.15 12.00
C PHE A 189 -6.05 0.35 11.19
N SER A 190 -5.67 -0.85 10.77
CA SER A 190 -6.47 -1.61 9.81
C SER A 190 -6.04 -3.08 9.74
N PHE A 191 -6.86 -3.92 9.10
CA PHE A 191 -6.56 -5.35 8.93
C PHE A 191 -5.43 -5.58 7.94
N SER A 192 -4.58 -6.57 8.20
CA SER A 192 -3.67 -7.09 7.19
C SER A 192 -4.44 -7.72 6.02
N LEU A 193 -3.79 -7.82 4.85
CA LEU A 193 -4.39 -8.39 3.65
C LEU A 193 -3.64 -9.66 3.21
N ILE A 194 -4.41 -10.64 2.76
CA ILE A 194 -3.93 -11.84 2.08
C ILE A 194 -4.01 -11.55 0.57
N PRO A 195 -2.89 -11.60 -0.17
CA PRO A 195 -2.88 -11.33 -1.61
C PRO A 195 -3.90 -12.18 -2.37
N GLY A 196 -4.56 -11.55 -3.34
CA GLY A 196 -5.61 -12.13 -4.19
C GLY A 196 -6.21 -11.05 -5.10
N ASP A 197 -7.16 -11.44 -5.95
CA ASP A 197 -7.92 -10.51 -6.79
C ASP A 197 -9.44 -10.78 -6.67
N PRO A 198 -10.17 -10.04 -5.82
CA PRO A 198 -9.65 -9.05 -4.86
C PRO A 198 -8.85 -9.70 -3.71
N ALA A 199 -8.02 -8.90 -3.05
CA ALA A 199 -7.30 -9.32 -1.85
C ALA A 199 -8.28 -9.53 -0.69
N ARG A 200 -8.00 -10.51 0.16
CA ARG A 200 -8.87 -10.89 1.28
C ARG A 200 -8.37 -10.29 2.58
N THR A 201 -9.28 -9.79 3.40
CA THR A 201 -8.97 -9.34 4.76
C THR A 201 -8.51 -10.51 5.63
N ASP A 202 -7.37 -10.36 6.29
CA ASP A 202 -6.97 -11.24 7.39
C ASP A 202 -7.54 -10.69 8.70
N VAL A 203 -8.68 -11.22 9.12
CA VAL A 203 -9.39 -10.75 10.32
C VAL A 203 -8.63 -10.99 11.63
N ASN A 204 -7.58 -11.82 11.61
CA ASN A 204 -6.80 -12.15 12.79
C ASN A 204 -5.52 -11.31 12.91
N ASN A 205 -5.15 -10.57 11.87
CA ASN A 205 -3.93 -9.79 11.84
C ASN A 205 -4.25 -8.32 11.58
N TYR A 206 -3.73 -7.45 12.43
CA TYR A 206 -3.87 -6.00 12.30
C TYR A 206 -2.51 -5.35 12.08
N THR A 207 -2.51 -4.23 11.39
CA THR A 207 -1.33 -3.43 11.09
C THR A 207 -1.57 -1.98 11.50
N LEU A 208 -0.63 -1.45 12.26
CA LEU A 208 -0.50 -0.03 12.54
C LEU A 208 0.51 0.56 11.56
N ALA A 209 0.11 1.56 10.78
CA ALA A 209 1.00 2.28 9.88
C ALA A 209 1.19 3.71 10.40
N LEU A 210 2.44 4.08 10.70
CA LEU A 210 2.84 5.46 11.00
C LEU A 210 3.46 6.05 9.73
N VAL A 211 2.80 7.05 9.16
CA VAL A 211 3.23 7.69 7.91
C VAL A 211 3.64 9.12 8.21
N THR A 212 4.85 9.52 7.84
CA THR A 212 5.28 10.92 7.89
C THR A 212 5.69 11.40 6.51
N ASN A 213 5.44 12.68 6.22
CA ASN A 213 5.94 13.31 5.00
C ASN A 213 7.32 13.93 5.27
N VAL A 214 8.35 13.42 4.60
CA VAL A 214 9.72 13.97 4.62
C VAL A 214 10.05 14.77 3.36
N GLY A 215 9.09 14.93 2.46
CA GLY A 215 9.25 15.74 1.26
C GLY A 215 9.43 17.22 1.59
N SER A 216 10.16 17.92 0.73
CA SER A 216 10.42 19.36 0.86
C SER A 216 9.86 20.12 -0.35
N GLY A 217 9.57 21.41 -0.18
CA GLY A 217 9.16 22.27 -1.30
C GLY A 217 7.85 21.86 -2.01
N GLY A 218 6.95 21.15 -1.34
CA GLY A 218 5.70 20.65 -1.91
C GLY A 218 5.80 19.29 -2.61
N ASP A 219 7.01 18.72 -2.69
CA ASP A 219 7.18 17.31 -3.01
C ASP A 219 6.75 16.45 -1.83
N LEU A 220 6.18 15.30 -2.15
CA LEU A 220 5.66 14.35 -1.17
C LEU A 220 6.58 13.14 -1.20
N ASP A 221 7.31 12.94 -0.12
CA ASP A 221 8.10 11.73 0.13
C ASP A 221 7.58 11.15 1.45
N TYR A 222 6.71 10.13 1.35
CA TYR A 222 6.14 9.52 2.52
C TYR A 222 7.06 8.41 3.04
N ARG A 223 7.38 8.47 4.33
CA ARG A 223 8.03 7.37 5.05
C ARG A 223 6.99 6.66 5.89
N THR A 224 6.85 5.36 5.65
CA THR A 224 5.87 4.52 6.32
C THR A 224 6.59 3.52 7.23
N TYR A 225 6.19 3.48 8.50
CA TYR A 225 6.63 2.52 9.49
C TYR A 225 5.47 1.60 9.81
N LEU A 226 5.66 0.30 9.63
CA LEU A 226 4.62 -0.70 9.78
C LEU A 226 4.91 -1.53 11.03
N ILE A 227 3.90 -1.59 11.88
CA ILE A 227 3.98 -2.27 13.17
C ILE A 227 2.84 -3.30 13.18
N PRO A 228 3.14 -4.60 13.04
CA PRO A 228 2.16 -5.64 13.29
C PRO A 228 1.59 -5.47 14.69
N PHE A 229 0.27 -5.34 14.81
CA PHE A 229 -0.34 -5.01 16.11
C PHE A 229 -0.11 -6.10 17.15
N ARG A 230 0.04 -7.34 16.72
CA ARG A 230 0.41 -8.49 17.57
C ARG A 230 1.71 -8.25 18.35
N ASP A 231 2.64 -7.47 17.82
CA ASP A 231 3.90 -7.15 18.48
C ASP A 231 3.66 -6.23 19.70
N LEU A 232 2.49 -5.59 19.76
CA LEU A 232 2.03 -4.74 20.86
C LEU A 232 1.11 -5.46 21.85
N GLN A 233 0.67 -6.70 21.55
CA GLN A 233 -0.33 -7.46 22.33
C GLN A 233 0.26 -8.13 23.61
N GLY A 234 1.20 -7.47 24.28
CA GLY A 234 1.79 -7.91 25.54
C GLY A 234 1.63 -6.86 26.65
N SER A 235 1.98 -7.21 27.88
CA SER A 235 1.98 -6.26 29.02
C SER A 235 3.11 -5.23 28.94
N GLY A 236 4.06 -5.41 28.02
CA GLY A 236 5.25 -4.58 27.87
C GLY A 236 5.08 -3.42 26.89
N THR A 237 5.89 -2.39 27.08
CA THR A 237 6.06 -1.30 26.12
C THR A 237 7.16 -1.67 25.13
N VAL A 238 6.86 -1.59 23.83
CA VAL A 238 7.81 -1.91 22.76
C VAL A 238 8.40 -0.63 22.18
N SER A 239 9.71 -0.59 21.97
CA SER A 239 10.42 0.59 21.43
C SER A 239 10.70 0.44 19.94
N TYR A 240 10.43 1.49 19.19
CA TYR A 240 10.74 1.60 17.76
C TYR A 240 11.62 2.83 17.53
N THR A 241 12.45 2.77 16.49
CA THR A 241 13.24 3.91 16.02
C THR A 241 12.66 4.33 14.66
N LEU A 242 12.28 5.60 14.56
CA LEU A 242 11.64 6.21 13.41
C LEU A 242 12.64 7.04 12.60
N TYR A 243 12.12 7.87 11.69
CA TYR A 243 12.92 8.70 10.82
C TYR A 243 13.77 9.67 11.63
N GLY A 244 15.03 9.87 11.23
CA GLY A 244 15.93 10.79 11.94
C GLY A 244 16.43 10.30 13.31
N GLY A 245 16.21 9.02 13.65
CA GLY A 245 16.67 8.45 14.92
C GLY A 245 15.74 8.72 16.12
N GLU A 246 14.60 9.35 15.88
CA GLU A 246 13.54 9.55 16.88
C GLU A 246 13.08 8.20 17.42
N ARG A 247 12.83 8.10 18.73
CA ARG A 247 12.35 6.85 19.34
C ARG A 247 10.91 7.04 19.77
N ILE A 248 10.10 6.02 19.54
CA ILE A 248 8.75 5.94 20.09
C ILE A 248 8.64 4.64 20.88
N ARG A 249 7.89 4.70 21.97
CA ARG A 249 7.50 3.56 22.76
C ARG A 249 6.00 3.38 22.62
N LEU A 250 5.55 2.16 22.38
CA LEU A 250 4.15 1.82 22.12
C LEU A 250 3.68 0.71 23.04
N ARG A 251 2.44 0.80 23.51
CA ARG A 251 1.77 -0.27 24.26
C ARG A 251 0.28 -0.31 23.92
N ALA A 252 -0.24 -1.48 23.60
CA ALA A 252 -1.69 -1.67 23.47
C ALA A 252 -2.33 -1.84 24.86
N ARG A 253 -3.45 -1.15 25.13
CA ARG A 253 -4.09 -1.12 26.46
C ARG A 253 -5.22 -2.14 26.65
N THR A 254 -6.18 -2.18 25.72
CA THR A 254 -7.45 -2.90 25.92
C THR A 254 -8.10 -3.29 24.58
N ASP A 255 -9.18 -4.07 24.66
CA ASP A 255 -10.19 -4.24 23.61
C ASP A 255 -11.46 -3.48 24.03
N PRO A 256 -11.96 -2.45 23.30
CA PRO A 256 -11.54 -1.95 21.99
C PRO A 256 -10.23 -1.11 22.04
N PRO A 257 -9.49 -1.02 20.92
CA PRO A 257 -8.03 -0.81 20.95
C PRO A 257 -7.62 0.64 21.29
N GLU A 258 -6.96 0.80 22.43
CA GLU A 258 -6.20 2.00 22.79
C GLU A 258 -4.70 1.77 22.61
N LEU A 259 -3.99 2.78 22.12
CA LEU A 259 -2.53 2.79 21.95
C LEU A 259 -1.91 3.88 22.81
N ASP A 260 -1.14 3.48 23.81
CA ASP A 260 -0.28 4.39 24.55
C ASP A 260 1.00 4.67 23.75
N VAL A 261 1.30 5.95 23.57
CA VAL A 261 2.49 6.48 22.91
C VAL A 261 3.36 7.17 23.97
N PHE A 262 4.63 6.79 24.03
CA PHE A 262 5.61 7.47 24.85
C PHE A 262 6.73 8.03 23.96
N VAL A 263 6.96 9.33 24.04
CA VAL A 263 7.98 10.09 23.34
C VAL A 263 9.07 10.44 24.36
N PRO A 264 10.29 9.89 24.23
CA PRO A 264 11.38 10.15 25.16
C PRO A 264 11.96 11.55 25.06
#